data_AF-A0A3D1LPK8-F1
#
_entry.id   AF-A0A3D1LPK8-F1
#
_cell.length_a   1.000
_cell.length_b   1.000
_cell.length_c   1.000
_cell.angle_alpha   90.00
_cell.angle_beta   90.00
_cell.angle_gamma   90.00
#
_symmetry.space_group_name_H-M   'P 1'
#
loop_
_entity.id
_entity.type
_entity.pdbx_description
1 polymer ?
#
loop_
_entity_poly.entity_id
_entity_poly.type
_entity_poly.pdbx_seq_one_letter_code
_entity_poly.pdbx_strand_id
1 'polypeptide(L)' 'IAAALANFETVVLLKVKPLYSDILQLLRRTGRGGSTVFVERVGSPRQKILTDFAEISAHSPDYLSLLIVKQPCSS' A
#
# COMPACT_ATOMS: atom_id res chain seq x y z
N ILE A 1 -2.49 3.81 11.79
CA ILE A 1 -1.99 4.05 10.41
C ILE A 1 -1.90 5.54 10.09
N ALA A 2 -2.99 6.31 10.19
CA ALA A 2 -2.98 7.75 9.87
C ALA A 2 -1.87 8.56 10.58
N ALA A 3 -1.70 8.36 11.90
CA ALA A 3 -0.61 9.00 12.65
C ALA A 3 0.79 8.65 12.09
N ALA A 4 1.02 7.40 11.69
CA ALA A 4 2.29 7.01 11.09
C ALA A 4 2.49 7.69 9.72
N LEU A 5 1.45 7.73 8.88
CA LEU A 5 1.51 8.42 7.58
C LEU A 5 1.77 9.93 7.70
N ALA A 6 1.32 10.54 8.80
CA ALA A 6 1.55 11.96 9.07
C ALA A 6 2.97 12.26 9.60
N ASN A 7 3.54 11.36 10.40
CA ASN A 7 4.82 11.60 11.09
C ASN A 7 6.04 11.01 10.38
N PHE A 8 5.85 10.08 9.44
CA PHE A 8 6.95 9.40 8.76
C PHE A 8 6.88 9.59 7.24
N GLU A 9 8.04 9.75 6.63
CA GLU A 9 8.14 9.90 5.18
C GLU A 9 7.79 8.63 4.42
N THR A 10 8.23 7.48 4.93
CA THR A 10 7.93 6.16 4.35
C THR A 10 7.37 5.26 5.44
N VAL A 11 6.21 4.67 5.19
CA VAL A 11 5.56 3.72 6.08
C VAL A 11 5.42 2.39 5.35
N VAL A 12 5.88 1.31 5.99
CA VAL A 12 5.67 -0.06 5.50
C VAL A 12 4.62 -0.73 6.36
N LEU A 13 3.52 -1.14 5.74
CA LEU A 13 2.44 -1.87 6.38
C LEU A 13 2.58 -3.35 6.03
N LEU A 14 2.77 -4.19 7.04
CA LEU A 14 2.87 -5.65 6.88
C LEU A 14 1.52 -6.31 7.08
N LYS A 15 1.30 -7.46 6.44
CA LYS A 15 0.09 -8.28 6.56
C LYS A 15 -1.17 -7.46 6.32
N VAL A 16 -1.24 -6.78 5.18
CA VAL A 16 -2.29 -5.78 4.91
C VAL A 16 -3.67 -6.39 4.64
N LYS A 17 -3.74 -7.70 4.32
CA LYS A 17 -4.98 -8.40 3.98
C LYS A 17 -6.18 -8.13 4.91
N PRO A 18 -6.06 -8.18 6.25
CA PRO A 18 -7.22 -7.99 7.15
C PRO A 18 -7.80 -6.57 7.11
N LEU A 19 -7.00 -5.57 6.78
CA LEU A 19 -7.40 -4.15 6.80
C LEU A 19 -7.29 -3.51 5.42
N TYR A 20 -7.26 -4.31 4.35
CA TYR A 20 -6.88 -3.85 3.03
C TYR A 20 -7.79 -2.73 2.52
N SER A 21 -9.11 -2.96 2.58
CA SER A 21 -10.12 -1.97 2.19
C SER A 21 -9.98 -0.66 2.96
N ASP A 22 -9.81 -0.73 4.28
CA ASP A 22 -9.71 0.46 5.15
C ASP A 22 -8.43 1.26 4.88
N ILE A 23 -7.32 0.55 4.62
CA ILE A 23 -6.05 1.17 4.22
C ILE A 23 -6.25 1.90 2.89
N LEU A 24 -6.86 1.28 1.89
CA LEU A 24 -7.09 1.91 0.59
C LEU A 24 -7.97 3.15 0.70
N GLN A 25 -9.03 3.11 1.52
CA GLN A 25 -9.84 4.30 1.78
C GLN A 25 -9.05 5.42 2.46
N LEU A 26 -8.15 5.08 3.39
CA LEU A 26 -7.26 6.05 4.02
C LEU A 26 -6.26 6.65 3.02
N LEU A 27 -5.70 5.84 2.12
CA LEU A 27 -4.75 6.32 1.11
C LEU A 27 -5.43 7.22 0.06
N ARG A 28 -6.68 6.91 -0.33
CA ARG A 28 -7.49 7.79 -1.19
C ARG A 28 -7.74 9.15 -0.53
N ARG A 29 -8.25 9.16 0.71
CA ARG A 29 -8.59 10.43 1.38
C ARG A 29 -7.38 11.30 1.68
N THR A 30 -6.19 10.70 1.80
CA THR A 30 -4.94 11.41 2.11
C THR A 30 -4.12 11.75 0.87
N GLY A 31 -4.61 11.47 -0.33
CA GLY A 31 -3.90 11.76 -1.58
C GLY A 31 -2.64 10.93 -1.81
N ARG A 32 -2.53 9.76 -1.16
CA ARG A 32 -1.32 8.91 -1.17
C ARG A 32 -1.35 7.77 -2.17
N GLY A 33 -2.40 7.67 -2.98
CA GLY A 33 -2.55 6.60 -3.96
C GLY A 33 -1.38 6.53 -4.94
N GLY A 34 -0.95 7.67 -5.47
CA GLY A 34 0.15 7.76 -6.46
C GLY A 34 1.55 7.51 -5.89
N SER A 35 1.70 7.44 -4.55
CA SER A 35 2.99 7.18 -3.88
C SER A 35 2.97 5.87 -3.09
N THR A 36 2.10 4.93 -3.49
CA THR A 36 1.92 3.63 -2.85
C THR A 36 2.37 2.49 -3.76
N VAL A 37 3.10 1.53 -3.20
CA VAL A 37 3.48 0.28 -3.85
C VAL A 37 2.93 -0.90 -3.05
N PHE A 38 2.21 -1.79 -3.71
CA PHE A 38 1.77 -3.06 -3.16
C PHE A 38 2.73 -4.16 -3.58
N VAL A 39 3.05 -5.06 -2.65
CA VAL A 39 3.86 -6.23 -2.95
C VAL A 39 3.32 -7.45 -2.21
N GLU A 40 3.27 -8.59 -2.89
CA GLU A 40 2.98 -9.88 -2.26
C GLU A 40 3.93 -10.98 -2.71
N ARG A 41 4.13 -11.95 -1.81
CA ARG A 41 4.91 -13.17 -2.03
C ARG A 41 6.32 -12.91 -2.59
N VAL A 42 6.99 -11.87 -2.08
CA VAL A 42 8.35 -11.45 -2.47
C VAL A 42 9.31 -12.64 -2.44
N GLY A 43 10.13 -12.78 -3.48
CA GLY A 43 11.11 -13.85 -3.61
C GLY A 43 10.54 -15.21 -3.98
N SER A 44 9.22 -15.32 -4.23
CA SER A 44 8.59 -16.54 -4.74
C SER A 44 8.27 -16.44 -6.24
N PRO A 45 8.07 -17.57 -6.94
CA PRO A 45 7.59 -17.56 -8.33
C PRO A 45 6.23 -16.89 -8.55
N ARG A 46 5.48 -16.62 -7.47
CA ARG A 46 4.17 -15.94 -7.50
C ARG A 46 4.26 -14.51 -6.99
N GLN A 47 5.46 -13.92 -6.95
CA GLN A 47 5.65 -12.53 -6.56
C GLN A 47 4.80 -11.62 -7.45
N LYS A 48 4.14 -10.64 -6.83
CA LYS A 48 3.44 -9.58 -7.54
C LYS A 48 3.77 -8.24 -6.92
N ILE A 49 4.08 -7.27 -7.77
CA ILE A 49 4.31 -5.87 -7.42
C ILE A 49 3.32 -5.04 -8.23
N LEU A 50 2.53 -4.20 -7.56
CA LEU A 50 1.60 -3.27 -8.21
C LEU A 50 1.95 -1.85 -7.78
N THR A 51 2.02 -0.93 -8.73
CA THR A 51 2.30 0.50 -8.49
C THR A 51 1.15 1.40 -8.92
N ASP A 52 0.26 0.92 -9.79
CA ASP A 52 -0.95 1.62 -10.16
C ASP A 52 -2.01 1.47 -9.06
N PHE A 53 -2.52 2.58 -8.56
CA PHE A 53 -3.44 2.55 -7.42
C PHE A 53 -4.81 1.95 -7.77
N ALA A 54 -5.25 1.99 -9.03
CA ALA A 54 -6.45 1.31 -9.49
C ALA A 54 -6.24 -0.22 -9.51
N GLU A 55 -5.09 -0.69 -9.99
CA GLU A 55 -4.73 -2.12 -9.93
C GLU A 55 -4.63 -2.62 -8.48
N ILE A 56 -3.95 -1.86 -7.62
CA ILE A 56 -3.88 -2.13 -6.17
C ILE A 56 -5.29 -2.22 -5.59
N SER A 57 -6.16 -1.28 -5.93
CA SER A 57 -7.53 -1.22 -5.40
C SER A 57 -8.41 -2.39 -5.84
N ALA A 58 -8.20 -2.92 -7.03
CA ALA A 58 -8.96 -4.04 -7.59
C ALA A 58 -8.42 -5.41 -7.14
N HIS A 59 -7.20 -5.46 -6.60
CA HIS A 59 -6.53 -6.71 -6.23
C HIS A 59 -7.03 -7.29 -4.90
N SER A 60 -7.10 -8.61 -4.82
CA SER A 60 -7.37 -9.35 -3.57
C SER A 60 -6.06 -9.88 -3.00
N PRO A 61 -5.54 -9.33 -1.88
CA PRO A 61 -4.20 -9.64 -1.39
C PRO A 61 -4.04 -11.05 -0.80
N ASP A 62 -2.87 -11.64 -1.00
CA ASP A 62 -2.39 -12.84 -0.29
C ASP A 62 -2.09 -12.50 1.20
N TYR A 63 -1.97 -13.53 2.06
CA TYR A 63 -1.54 -13.36 3.46
C TYR A 63 -0.13 -12.75 3.54
N LEU A 64 0.77 -13.13 2.62
CA LEU A 64 2.12 -12.58 2.51
C LEU A 64 2.14 -11.31 1.66
N SER A 65 1.39 -10.29 2.09
CA SER A 65 1.28 -8.98 1.42
C SER A 65 1.73 -7.82 2.29
N LEU A 66 2.26 -6.78 1.65
CA LEU A 66 2.63 -5.51 2.27
C LEU A 66 2.32 -4.31 1.35
N LEU A 67 2.23 -3.13 1.97
CA LEU A 67 2.16 -1.85 1.27
C LEU A 67 3.33 -0.97 1.72
N ILE A 68 3.99 -0.34 0.75
CA ILE A 68 4.98 0.70 0.98
C ILE A 68 4.33 2.02 0.57
N VAL A 69 4.18 2.93 1.53
CA VAL A 69 3.54 4.23 1.30
C VAL A 69 4.56 5.32 1.56
N LYS A 70 4.85 6.13 0.55
CA LYS A 70 5.71 7.30 0.67
C LYS A 70 4.85 8.57 0.82
N GLN A 71 5.38 9.61 1.47
CA GLN A 71 4.86 10.97 1.33
C GLN A 71 4.73 11.30 -0.16
N PRO A 72 3.60 11.88 -0.59
CA PRO A 72 3.46 12.32 -1.97
C PRO A 72 4.54 13.38 -2.22
N CYS A 73 5.30 13.25 -3.32
CA CYS A 73 6.14 14.35 -3.76
C CYS A 73 5.21 15.46 -4.23
N SER A 74 5.14 16.56 -3.48
CA SER A 74 4.56 17.81 -3.95
C SER A 74 5.42 18.29 -5.12
N SER A 75 4.96 18.07 -6.35
CA SER A 75 5.50 18.69 -7.57
C SER A 75 4.62 19.87 -7.96
#